data_AF-G9K7T9-F1
#
_entry.id   AF-G9K7T9-F1
#
_cell.length_a   1.000
_cell.length_b   1.000
_cell.length_c   1.000
_cell.angle_alpha   90.00
_cell.angle_beta   90.00
_cell.angle_gamma   90.00
#
_symmetry.space_group_name_H-M   'P 1'
#
loop_
_entity.id
_entity.type
_entity.pdbx_description
1 polymer ?
#
loop_
_entity_poly.entity_id
_entity_poly.type
_entity_poly.pdbx_seq_one_letter_code
_entity_poly.pdbx_strand_id
1 'polypeptide(L)'
;MTYQLHVCPTGKAFDITYVRLKFHTSRPESFAIYKRTREDGPWIPYQYYSGSCENTYSKANRGFIRTGGDEQQALCTDEFSDISPLTGGNVAFSTLEGRPSAYNFDNSPVLQEWVTATDIRVTLNRLNTFGDEVFNDPKVLKSYYYAISDFAVGGRCKCNGHASECVKNEFDKLVCNCKHNTYGVDCEKCLPFFNDRPWRRATAESASECLPCDCNGRSQECYFDPELYRSTGHGGHCTNCQGNTDGAHCERCRENFFR
;
A
#
# COMPACT_ATOMS: atom_id res chain seq x y z
N MET A 1 -24.80 -9.75 15.75
CA MET A 1 -23.40 -9.65 16.22
C MET A 1 -22.51 -9.47 15.00
N THR A 2 -21.56 -8.53 15.06
CA THR A 2 -20.59 -8.29 13.99
C THR A 2 -19.30 -9.03 14.33
N TYR A 3 -18.74 -9.77 13.38
CA TYR A 3 -17.47 -10.50 13.56
C TYR A 3 -16.35 -9.84 12.76
N GLN A 4 -15.14 -9.82 13.30
CA GLN A 4 -13.97 -9.21 12.65
C GLN A 4 -12.85 -10.23 12.51
N LEU A 5 -12.35 -10.40 11.28
CA LEU A 5 -11.18 -11.20 10.95
C LEU A 5 -10.04 -10.25 10.60
N HIS A 6 -8.85 -10.53 11.13
CA HIS A 6 -7.66 -9.73 10.90
C HIS A 6 -6.59 -10.61 10.26
N VAL A 7 -6.01 -10.14 9.16
CA VAL A 7 -4.72 -10.65 8.72
C VAL A 7 -3.67 -9.86 9.50
N CYS A 8 -2.84 -10.58 10.26
CA CYS A 8 -1.90 -10.05 11.23
C CYS A 8 -0.99 -8.96 10.62
N PRO A 9 -0.59 -7.93 11.40
CA PRO A 9 0.33 -6.91 10.92
C PRO A 9 1.63 -7.57 10.49
N THR A 10 2.03 -7.37 9.23
CA THR A 10 3.28 -7.93 8.71
C THR A 10 4.50 -7.09 9.08
N GLY A 11 4.33 -5.97 9.81
CA GLY A 11 5.40 -5.01 10.06
C GLY A 11 5.84 -4.23 8.81
N LYS A 12 5.20 -4.50 7.67
CA LYS A 12 5.68 -4.14 6.35
C LYS A 12 4.53 -3.76 5.43
N ALA A 13 4.71 -2.71 4.63
CA ALA A 13 3.72 -2.35 3.63
C ALA A 13 3.77 -3.27 2.41
N PHE A 14 2.61 -3.61 1.87
CA PHE A 14 2.42 -4.37 0.64
C PHE A 14 1.60 -3.57 -0.38
N ASP A 15 1.91 -3.72 -1.66
CA ASP A 15 1.05 -3.32 -2.77
C ASP A 15 0.08 -4.48 -3.04
N ILE A 16 -1.15 -4.37 -2.52
CA ILE A 16 -2.19 -5.39 -2.59
C ILE A 16 -2.84 -5.39 -3.97
N THR A 17 -2.90 -6.56 -4.59
CA THR A 17 -3.58 -6.78 -5.87
C THR A 17 -5.01 -7.27 -5.66
N TYR A 18 -5.22 -8.20 -4.73
CA TYR A 18 -6.55 -8.71 -4.44
C TYR A 18 -6.71 -9.21 -2.99
N VAL A 19 -7.95 -9.26 -2.53
CA VAL A 19 -8.36 -9.97 -1.31
C VAL A 19 -9.41 -11.00 -1.69
N ARG A 20 -9.20 -12.26 -1.32
CA ARG A 20 -10.10 -13.37 -1.64
C ARG A 20 -10.54 -14.11 -0.39
N LEU A 21 -11.83 -14.39 -0.31
CA LEU A 21 -12.45 -15.17 0.74
C LEU A 21 -13.22 -16.33 0.13
N LYS A 22 -12.94 -17.55 0.62
CA LYS A 22 -13.71 -18.74 0.27
C LYS A 22 -14.50 -19.20 1.49
N PHE A 23 -15.82 -19.14 1.41
CA PHE A 23 -16.72 -19.53 2.48
C PHE A 23 -17.00 -21.03 2.45
N HIS A 24 -16.95 -21.65 3.63
CA HIS A 24 -17.44 -23.01 3.85
C HIS A 24 -18.97 -23.02 3.99
N THR A 25 -19.55 -21.93 4.50
CA THR A 25 -21.00 -21.65 4.54
C THR A 25 -21.43 -20.80 3.35
N SER A 26 -22.71 -20.39 3.32
CA SER A 26 -23.15 -19.30 2.45
C SER A 26 -22.38 -18.02 2.77
N ARG A 27 -22.29 -17.15 1.75
CA ARG A 27 -21.68 -15.82 1.90
C ARG A 27 -22.55 -14.94 2.81
N PRO A 28 -21.97 -13.98 3.56
CA PRO A 28 -22.74 -12.99 4.31
C PRO A 28 -23.66 -12.19 3.37
N GLU A 29 -24.84 -11.81 3.85
CA GLU A 29 -25.68 -10.83 3.13
C GLU A 29 -24.95 -9.48 3.08
N SER A 30 -24.30 -9.10 4.19
CA SER A 30 -23.52 -7.87 4.29
C SER A 30 -22.18 -8.09 4.99
N PHE A 31 -21.10 -7.66 4.35
CA PHE A 31 -19.75 -7.60 4.93
C PHE A 31 -18.91 -6.51 4.28
N ALA A 32 -17.78 -6.18 4.90
CA ALA A 32 -16.90 -5.11 4.44
C ALA A 32 -15.43 -5.48 4.63
N ILE A 33 -14.59 -5.02 3.71
CA ILE A 33 -13.14 -5.14 3.76
C ILE A 33 -12.58 -3.75 4.09
N TYR A 34 -11.67 -3.69 5.06
CA TYR A 34 -10.95 -2.50 5.48
C TYR A 34 -9.45 -2.76 5.38
N LYS A 35 -8.69 -1.67 5.26
CA LYS A 35 -7.23 -1.70 5.29
C LYS A 35 -6.66 -0.62 6.20
N ARG A 36 -5.38 -0.75 6.54
CA ARG A 36 -4.56 0.34 7.06
C ARG A 36 -3.36 0.51 6.16
N THR A 37 -2.89 1.74 5.95
CA THR A 37 -1.69 2.04 5.16
C THR A 37 -0.42 2.10 6.02
N ARG A 38 -0.57 2.12 7.36
CA ARG A 38 0.49 2.09 8.37
C ARG A 38 -0.04 1.48 9.66
N GLU A 39 0.83 0.90 10.48
CA GLU A 39 0.47 0.13 11.70
C GLU A 39 -0.34 0.93 12.74
N ASP A 40 -0.23 2.26 12.76
CA ASP A 40 -0.98 3.13 13.68
C ASP A 40 -2.04 4.00 12.95
N GLY A 41 -2.29 3.73 11.67
CA GLY A 41 -3.25 4.48 10.86
C GLY A 41 -4.72 4.18 11.19
N PRO A 42 -5.67 5.00 10.73
CA PRO A 42 -7.08 4.64 10.81
C PRO A 42 -7.40 3.45 9.90
N TRP A 43 -8.47 2.73 10.23
CA TRP A 43 -9.05 1.75 9.31
C TRP A 43 -9.80 2.46 8.18
N ILE A 44 -9.33 2.27 6.96
CA ILE A 44 -9.89 2.85 5.75
C ILE A 44 -10.77 1.80 5.06
N PRO A 45 -12.01 2.14 4.66
CA PRO A 45 -12.83 1.24 3.86
C PRO A 45 -12.14 0.87 2.56
N TYR A 46 -12.11 -0.43 2.25
CA TYR A 46 -11.51 -0.94 1.01
C TYR A 46 -12.60 -1.34 0.00
N GLN A 47 -13.59 -2.11 0.46
CA GLN A 47 -14.72 -2.57 -0.36
C GLN A 47 -15.92 -2.95 0.53
N TYR A 48 -17.12 -2.67 0.05
CA TYR A 48 -18.38 -3.11 0.67
C TYR A 48 -19.10 -4.15 -0.19
N TYR A 49 -19.72 -5.12 0.47
CA TYR A 49 -20.61 -6.09 -0.16
C TYR A 49 -21.90 -6.14 0.65
N SER A 50 -23.03 -5.88 0.00
CA SER A 50 -24.35 -5.91 0.65
C SER A 50 -25.44 -6.07 -0.39
N GLY A 51 -26.44 -6.92 -0.11
CA GLY A 51 -27.71 -6.93 -0.85
C GLY A 51 -28.55 -5.67 -0.61
N SER A 52 -28.13 -4.83 0.35
CA SER A 52 -28.83 -3.63 0.81
C SER A 52 -27.85 -2.47 1.06
N CYS A 53 -26.96 -2.19 0.09
CA CYS A 53 -25.87 -1.21 0.17
C CYS A 53 -26.29 0.17 0.74
N GLU A 54 -27.40 0.72 0.26
CA GLU A 54 -27.90 2.04 0.65
C GLU A 54 -28.32 2.06 2.13
N ASN A 55 -29.00 1.01 2.57
CA ASN A 55 -29.51 0.90 3.94
C ASN A 55 -28.41 0.52 4.93
N THR A 56 -27.50 -0.35 4.54
CA THR A 56 -26.49 -0.93 5.44
C THR A 56 -25.23 -0.07 5.52
N TYR A 57 -24.77 0.51 4.41
CA TYR A 57 -23.52 1.28 4.34
C TYR A 57 -23.69 2.71 3.80
N SER A 58 -24.92 3.14 3.49
CA SER A 58 -25.16 4.47 2.89
C SER A 58 -24.34 4.69 1.62
N LYS A 59 -24.22 3.64 0.81
CA LYS A 59 -23.51 3.63 -0.48
C LYS A 59 -24.45 3.20 -1.59
N ALA A 60 -24.27 3.79 -2.77
CA ALA A 60 -25.00 3.37 -3.95
C ALA A 60 -24.60 1.94 -4.35
N ASN A 61 -25.59 1.10 -4.64
CA ASN A 61 -25.38 -0.25 -5.16
C ASN A 61 -24.78 -0.19 -6.57
N ARG A 62 -23.73 -0.98 -6.80
CA ARG A 62 -22.97 -1.03 -8.07
C ARG A 62 -22.55 0.35 -8.57
N GLY A 63 -22.17 1.22 -7.64
CA GLY A 63 -21.57 2.50 -7.96
C GLY A 63 -20.28 2.32 -8.76
N PHE A 64 -19.94 3.31 -9.58
CA PHE A 64 -18.72 3.33 -10.38
C PHE A 64 -17.93 4.62 -10.14
N ILE A 65 -16.62 4.56 -10.34
CA ILE A 65 -15.75 5.72 -10.19
C ILE A 65 -15.70 6.45 -11.53
N ARG A 66 -16.18 7.70 -11.55
CA ARG A 66 -16.12 8.57 -12.72
C ARG A 66 -14.69 9.05 -12.96
N THR A 67 -14.30 9.21 -14.22
CA THR A 67 -13.03 9.82 -14.60
C THR A 67 -12.90 11.21 -13.98
N GLY A 68 -11.77 11.48 -13.31
CA GLY A 68 -11.52 12.72 -12.58
C GLY A 68 -12.19 12.80 -11.20
N GLY A 69 -12.93 11.78 -10.77
CA GLY A 69 -13.47 11.67 -9.42
C GLY A 69 -12.45 11.14 -8.41
N ASP A 70 -12.90 10.91 -7.17
CA ASP A 70 -12.10 10.30 -6.11
C ASP A 70 -11.87 8.80 -6.40
N GLU A 71 -10.65 8.47 -6.84
CA GLU A 71 -10.21 7.10 -7.11
C GLU A 71 -9.77 6.33 -5.86
N GLN A 72 -9.93 6.85 -4.65
CA GLN A 72 -9.70 6.14 -3.39
C GLN A 72 -11.00 5.84 -2.64
N GLN A 73 -12.15 6.14 -3.23
CA GLN A 73 -13.41 5.78 -2.60
C GLN A 73 -13.65 4.26 -2.65
N ALA A 74 -14.18 3.72 -1.56
CA ALA A 74 -14.72 2.36 -1.51
C ALA A 74 -16.13 2.32 -2.11
N LEU A 75 -16.37 1.31 -2.92
CA LEU A 75 -17.64 1.03 -3.59
C LEU A 75 -18.44 -0.03 -2.82
N CYS A 76 -19.72 -0.19 -3.18
CA CYS A 76 -20.58 -1.25 -2.68
C CYS A 76 -21.24 -2.00 -3.84
N THR A 77 -21.33 -3.33 -3.74
CA THR A 77 -22.00 -4.19 -4.72
C THR A 77 -22.72 -5.34 -4.02
N ASP A 78 -23.83 -5.78 -4.59
CA ASP A 78 -24.63 -6.92 -4.16
C ASP A 78 -24.21 -8.26 -4.82
N GLU A 79 -23.28 -8.23 -5.77
CA GLU A 79 -22.91 -9.37 -6.62
C GLU A 79 -22.49 -10.63 -5.83
N PHE A 80 -21.93 -10.44 -4.64
CA PHE A 80 -21.45 -11.51 -3.78
C PHE A 80 -22.27 -11.69 -2.49
N SER A 81 -23.45 -11.07 -2.44
CA SER A 81 -24.33 -11.06 -1.26
C SER A 81 -25.49 -12.04 -1.36
N ASP A 82 -25.66 -12.76 -2.47
CA ASP A 82 -26.67 -13.81 -2.57
C ASP A 82 -26.29 -15.06 -1.72
N ILE A 83 -27.31 -15.74 -1.20
CA ILE A 83 -27.17 -16.92 -0.34
C ILE A 83 -26.57 -18.12 -1.08
N SER A 84 -26.80 -18.20 -2.39
CA SER A 84 -26.17 -19.18 -3.26
C SER A 84 -24.72 -18.79 -3.55
N PRO A 85 -23.75 -19.73 -3.60
CA PRO A 85 -23.88 -21.12 -3.20
C PRO A 85 -23.82 -21.26 -1.67
N LEU A 86 -24.49 -22.30 -1.14
CA LEU A 86 -24.52 -22.59 0.30
C LEU A 86 -23.18 -23.06 0.88
N THR A 87 -22.25 -23.46 0.01
CA THR A 87 -20.88 -23.79 0.37
C THR A 87 -19.96 -23.49 -0.80
N GLY A 88 -18.70 -23.20 -0.53
CA GLY A 88 -17.71 -22.90 -1.55
C GLY A 88 -17.88 -21.52 -2.20
N GLY A 89 -18.72 -20.65 -1.61
CA GLY A 89 -18.91 -19.29 -2.09
C GLY A 89 -17.58 -18.53 -2.10
N ASN A 90 -17.18 -18.05 -3.26
CA ASN A 90 -15.92 -17.33 -3.44
C ASN A 90 -16.20 -15.85 -3.67
N VAL A 91 -15.48 -14.99 -2.97
CA VAL A 91 -15.51 -13.53 -3.17
C VAL A 91 -14.10 -13.10 -3.47
N ALA A 92 -13.91 -12.38 -4.58
CA ALA A 92 -12.65 -11.77 -4.94
C ALA A 92 -12.85 -10.26 -5.05
N PHE A 93 -12.05 -9.51 -4.30
CA PHE A 93 -11.93 -8.06 -4.42
C PHE A 93 -10.61 -7.75 -5.15
N SER A 94 -10.69 -7.13 -6.32
CA SER A 94 -9.52 -6.62 -7.05
C SER A 94 -9.33 -5.13 -6.79
N THR A 95 -8.14 -4.71 -6.37
CA THR A 95 -7.94 -3.36 -5.85
C THR A 95 -8.01 -2.28 -6.92
N LEU A 96 -7.60 -2.59 -8.16
CA LEU A 96 -7.57 -1.67 -9.30
C LEU A 96 -8.77 -1.80 -10.24
N GLU A 97 -9.64 -2.79 -10.01
CA GLU A 97 -10.82 -2.99 -10.84
C GLU A 97 -11.77 -1.79 -10.77
N GLY A 98 -12.24 -1.34 -11.94
CA GLY A 98 -13.14 -0.19 -12.07
C GLY A 98 -12.50 1.17 -11.78
N ARG A 99 -11.17 1.26 -11.63
CA ARG A 99 -10.47 2.54 -11.40
C ARG A 99 -9.94 3.14 -12.71
N PRO A 100 -10.38 4.35 -13.09
CA PRO A 100 -9.95 5.00 -14.33
C PRO A 100 -8.45 5.00 -14.57
N SER A 101 -7.61 5.32 -13.58
CA SER A 101 -6.16 5.43 -13.74
C SER A 101 -5.41 4.10 -13.64
N ALA A 102 -6.10 2.96 -13.56
CA ALA A 102 -5.47 1.65 -13.39
C ALA A 102 -4.47 1.31 -14.52
N TYR A 103 -4.75 1.75 -15.75
CA TYR A 103 -3.85 1.56 -16.89
C TYR A 103 -2.55 2.37 -16.79
N ASN A 104 -2.52 3.43 -15.98
CA ASN A 104 -1.38 4.31 -15.74
C ASN A 104 -0.94 4.26 -14.27
N PHE A 105 -0.99 3.07 -13.66
CA PHE A 105 -0.70 2.86 -12.24
C PHE A 105 0.69 3.35 -11.83
N ASP A 106 1.71 3.11 -12.66
CA ASP A 106 3.11 3.48 -12.36
C ASP A 106 3.31 4.99 -12.20
N ASN A 107 2.42 5.81 -12.77
CA ASN A 107 2.44 7.27 -12.66
C ASN A 107 1.30 7.83 -11.79
N SER A 108 0.47 6.99 -11.17
CA SER A 108 -0.65 7.41 -10.33
C SER A 108 -0.30 7.25 -8.84
N PRO A 109 0.20 8.30 -8.15
CA PRO A 109 0.49 8.22 -6.72
C PRO A 109 -0.76 7.90 -5.89
N VAL A 110 -1.92 8.37 -6.36
CA VAL A 110 -3.24 8.09 -5.76
C VAL A 110 -3.51 6.59 -5.73
N LEU A 111 -3.32 5.88 -6.85
CA LEU A 111 -3.53 4.44 -6.90
C LEU A 111 -2.43 3.65 -6.20
N GLN A 112 -1.19 4.13 -6.22
CA GLN A 112 -0.09 3.53 -5.47
C GLN A 112 -0.36 3.54 -3.96
N GLU A 113 -0.92 4.62 -3.43
CA GLU A 113 -1.37 4.68 -2.03
C GLU A 113 -2.63 3.82 -1.82
N TRP A 114 -3.56 3.81 -2.78
CA TRP A 114 -4.77 2.97 -2.72
C TRP A 114 -4.48 1.46 -2.65
N VAL A 115 -3.44 0.95 -3.31
CA VAL A 115 -3.06 -0.46 -3.20
C VAL A 115 -2.21 -0.74 -1.96
N THR A 116 -1.62 0.29 -1.35
CA THR A 116 -0.79 0.12 -0.16
C THR A 116 -1.63 -0.34 1.03
N ALA A 117 -1.23 -1.43 1.68
CA ALA A 117 -1.76 -1.84 2.97
C ALA A 117 -0.70 -2.51 3.85
N THR A 118 -0.76 -2.28 5.16
CA THR A 118 -0.02 -3.05 6.19
C THR A 118 -0.89 -4.12 6.82
N ASP A 119 -2.19 -3.83 6.94
CA ASP A 119 -3.18 -4.65 7.62
C ASP A 119 -4.45 -4.73 6.79
N ILE A 120 -5.09 -5.90 6.78
CA ILE A 120 -6.40 -6.13 6.18
C ILE A 120 -7.35 -6.67 7.24
N ARG A 121 -8.55 -6.11 7.29
CA ARG A 121 -9.64 -6.57 8.15
C ARG A 121 -10.89 -6.83 7.36
N VAL A 122 -11.54 -7.94 7.64
CA VAL A 122 -12.84 -8.29 7.10
C VAL A 122 -13.85 -8.27 8.23
N THR A 123 -14.95 -7.55 8.03
CA THR A 123 -16.03 -7.41 9.00
C THR A 123 -17.29 -8.07 8.45
N LEU A 124 -17.77 -9.13 9.11
CA LEU A 124 -19.00 -9.85 8.75
C LEU A 124 -20.17 -9.26 9.53
N ASN A 125 -21.08 -8.57 8.85
CA ASN A 125 -22.12 -7.75 9.48
C ASN A 125 -23.48 -8.45 9.55
N ARG A 126 -23.94 -9.06 8.45
CA ARG A 126 -25.25 -9.73 8.39
C ARG A 126 -25.16 -11.08 7.66
N LEU A 127 -25.78 -12.10 8.24
CA LEU A 127 -25.93 -13.43 7.64
C LEU A 127 -27.00 -13.38 6.56
N ASN A 128 -26.83 -14.21 5.53
CA ASN A 128 -27.95 -14.56 4.66
C ASN A 128 -28.86 -15.57 5.38
N THR A 129 -30.17 -15.43 5.20
CA THR A 129 -31.18 -16.31 5.78
C THR A 129 -32.26 -16.67 4.76
N PHE A 130 -32.93 -17.80 4.95
CA PHE A 130 -34.07 -18.22 4.13
C PHE A 130 -35.42 -17.70 4.66
N GLY A 131 -35.45 -17.03 5.81
CA GLY A 131 -36.67 -16.54 6.46
C GLY A 131 -37.32 -17.56 7.39
N ASP A 132 -36.71 -18.73 7.60
CA ASP A 132 -37.15 -19.77 8.53
C ASP A 132 -36.74 -19.49 9.99
N GLU A 133 -35.83 -18.55 10.21
CA GLU A 133 -35.41 -18.06 11.52
C GLU A 133 -36.51 -17.29 12.26
N VAL A 134 -37.56 -16.84 11.56
CA VAL A 134 -38.67 -16.02 12.12
C VAL A 134 -39.39 -16.74 13.26
N PHE A 135 -39.41 -18.06 13.26
CA PHE A 135 -40.05 -18.87 14.29
C PHE A 135 -39.19 -19.08 15.55
N ASN A 136 -37.95 -18.54 15.57
CA ASN A 136 -36.99 -18.66 16.67
C ASN A 136 -36.74 -20.12 17.11
N ASP A 137 -36.84 -21.09 16.19
CA ASP A 137 -36.51 -22.48 16.49
C ASP A 137 -35.00 -22.59 16.78
N PRO A 138 -34.60 -23.07 17.97
CA PRO A 138 -33.19 -23.21 18.33
C PRO A 138 -32.37 -24.09 17.38
N LYS A 139 -33.01 -25.03 16.66
CA LYS A 139 -32.35 -25.85 15.64
C LYS A 139 -32.03 -25.06 14.39
N VAL A 140 -32.93 -24.16 13.97
CA VAL A 140 -32.75 -23.28 12.81
C VAL A 140 -31.69 -22.22 13.13
N LEU A 141 -31.74 -21.60 14.31
CA LEU A 141 -30.73 -20.60 14.69
C LEU A 141 -29.30 -21.16 14.75
N LYS A 142 -29.15 -22.47 15.03
CA LYS A 142 -27.84 -23.16 15.01
C LYS A 142 -27.32 -23.46 13.61
N SER A 143 -28.14 -23.39 12.56
CA SER A 143 -27.70 -23.62 11.19
C SER A 143 -27.04 -22.38 10.57
N TYR A 144 -27.31 -21.18 11.11
CA TYR A 144 -26.81 -19.91 10.61
C TYR A 144 -25.54 -19.46 11.34
N TYR A 145 -24.39 -19.62 10.69
CA TYR A 145 -23.09 -19.19 11.20
C TYR A 145 -22.18 -18.80 10.04
N TYR A 146 -21.11 -18.05 10.35
CA TYR A 146 -20.07 -17.76 9.38
C TYR A 146 -18.98 -18.83 9.45
N ALA A 147 -18.57 -19.37 8.31
CA ALA A 147 -17.38 -20.20 8.22
C ALA A 147 -16.59 -19.88 6.94
N ILE A 148 -15.30 -19.58 7.11
CA ILE A 148 -14.36 -19.28 6.03
C ILE A 148 -13.34 -20.41 5.96
N SER A 149 -13.18 -20.97 4.77
CA SER A 149 -12.23 -22.06 4.48
C SER A 149 -10.87 -21.55 4.01
N ASP A 150 -10.82 -20.41 3.33
CA ASP A 150 -9.58 -19.78 2.85
C ASP A 150 -9.72 -18.26 2.90
N PHE A 151 -8.68 -17.60 3.40
CA PHE A 151 -8.54 -16.14 3.38
C PHE A 151 -7.16 -15.82 2.80
N ALA A 152 -7.16 -15.45 1.53
CA ALA A 152 -5.95 -15.12 0.78
C ALA A 152 -5.90 -13.63 0.47
N VAL A 153 -4.76 -13.00 0.77
CA VAL A 153 -4.45 -11.64 0.36
C VAL A 153 -3.28 -11.70 -0.62
N GLY A 154 -3.55 -11.39 -1.89
CA GLY A 154 -2.56 -11.40 -2.95
C GLY A 154 -1.97 -10.01 -3.14
N GLY A 155 -0.64 -9.93 -3.19
CA GLY A 155 0.08 -8.69 -3.42
C GLY A 155 1.59 -8.93 -3.43
N ARG A 156 2.35 -7.84 -3.47
CA ARG A 156 3.82 -7.86 -3.38
C ARG A 156 4.30 -6.91 -2.30
N CYS A 157 5.46 -7.22 -1.73
CA CYS A 157 6.10 -6.35 -0.76
C CYS A 157 6.39 -4.98 -1.40
N LYS A 158 5.96 -3.88 -0.75
CA LYS A 158 6.13 -2.52 -1.30
C LYS A 158 7.57 -2.08 -1.15
N CYS A 159 8.34 -2.08 -2.24
CA CYS A 159 9.73 -1.61 -2.22
C CYS A 159 9.99 -0.47 -3.21
N ASN A 160 8.93 0.19 -3.69
CA ASN A 160 8.98 1.30 -4.65
C ASN A 160 9.79 0.99 -5.93
N GLY A 161 9.93 -0.31 -6.29
CA GLY A 161 10.73 -0.78 -7.43
C GLY A 161 12.25 -0.77 -7.21
N HIS A 162 12.72 -0.53 -5.98
CA HIS A 162 14.15 -0.54 -5.63
C HIS A 162 14.60 -1.81 -4.89
N ALA A 163 13.79 -2.87 -4.84
CA ALA A 163 14.21 -4.19 -4.37
C ALA A 163 13.46 -5.29 -5.10
N SER A 164 14.11 -6.44 -5.30
CA SER A 164 13.52 -7.64 -5.90
C SER A 164 12.98 -8.63 -4.86
N GLU A 165 13.28 -8.43 -3.57
CA GLU A 165 12.92 -9.32 -2.49
C GLU A 165 12.76 -8.57 -1.16
N CYS A 166 12.00 -9.18 -0.25
CA CYS A 166 11.91 -8.77 1.15
C CYS A 166 12.52 -9.86 2.03
N VAL A 167 13.31 -9.42 3.00
CA VAL A 167 14.06 -10.27 3.92
C VAL A 167 13.72 -9.87 5.35
N LYS A 168 13.88 -10.79 6.30
CA LYS A 168 13.77 -10.44 7.71
C LYS A 168 15.08 -9.81 8.19
N ASN A 169 14.98 -8.71 8.92
CA ASN A 169 16.12 -8.07 9.56
C ASN A 169 16.48 -8.77 10.89
N GLU A 170 17.49 -8.23 11.60
CA GLU A 170 17.95 -8.73 12.91
C GLU A 170 16.87 -8.74 14.00
N PHE A 171 15.79 -7.97 13.83
CA PHE A 171 14.65 -7.89 14.74
C PHE A 171 13.46 -8.76 14.29
N ASP A 172 13.68 -9.70 13.37
CA ASP A 172 12.66 -10.55 12.73
C ASP A 172 11.55 -9.76 12.00
N LYS A 173 11.78 -8.48 11.70
CA LYS A 173 10.85 -7.64 10.93
C LYS A 173 11.13 -7.76 9.43
N LEU A 174 10.08 -7.94 8.64
CA LEU A 174 10.18 -8.00 7.19
C LEU A 174 10.51 -6.60 6.63
N VAL A 175 11.57 -6.48 5.83
CA VAL A 175 12.03 -5.24 5.20
C VAL A 175 12.47 -5.51 3.75
N CYS A 176 12.52 -4.48 2.92
CA CYS A 176 13.06 -4.62 1.56
C CYS A 176 14.58 -4.79 1.56
N ASN A 177 15.12 -5.65 0.69
CA ASN A 177 16.57 -5.69 0.40
C ASN A 177 16.94 -4.59 -0.60
N CYS A 178 16.96 -3.33 -0.12
CA CYS A 178 17.07 -2.15 -0.97
C CYS A 178 18.33 -2.11 -1.85
N LYS A 179 18.13 -1.69 -3.10
CA LYS A 179 19.12 -1.47 -4.16
C LYS A 179 19.03 -0.01 -4.64
N HIS A 180 19.66 0.32 -5.76
CA HIS A 180 19.57 1.66 -6.37
C HIS A 180 19.98 2.80 -5.42
N ASN A 181 20.90 2.49 -4.50
CA ASN A 181 21.37 3.38 -3.43
C ASN A 181 20.25 3.94 -2.54
N THR A 182 19.19 3.16 -2.34
CA THR A 182 18.08 3.48 -1.44
C THR A 182 18.19 2.74 -0.11
N TYR A 183 17.47 3.25 0.89
CA TYR A 183 17.30 2.63 2.19
C TYR A 183 15.93 3.01 2.77
N GLY A 184 15.64 2.52 3.97
CA GLY A 184 14.31 2.59 4.58
C GLY A 184 13.58 1.25 4.49
N VAL A 185 12.44 1.14 5.16
CA VAL A 185 11.68 -0.13 5.23
C VAL A 185 11.13 -0.50 3.86
N ASP A 186 10.70 0.50 3.08
CA ASP A 186 10.09 0.38 1.77
C ASP A 186 11.01 0.90 0.64
N CYS A 187 12.30 1.13 0.94
CA CYS A 187 13.26 1.79 0.04
C CYS A 187 12.83 3.21 -0.37
N GLU A 188 12.21 3.93 0.57
CA GLU A 188 11.56 5.23 0.35
C GLU A 188 12.50 6.44 0.51
N LYS A 189 13.81 6.20 0.71
CA LYS A 189 14.82 7.24 0.92
C LYS A 189 16.13 6.90 0.23
N CYS A 190 16.93 7.92 -0.10
CA CYS A 190 18.28 7.76 -0.61
C CYS A 190 19.29 7.55 0.52
N LEU A 191 20.26 6.64 0.34
CA LEU A 191 21.34 6.42 1.30
C LEU A 191 22.04 7.74 1.66
N PRO A 192 22.61 7.87 2.88
CA PRO A 192 23.54 8.95 3.20
C PRO A 192 24.61 9.03 2.10
N PHE A 193 24.91 10.24 1.61
CA PHE A 193 25.79 10.52 0.46
C PHE A 193 25.20 10.39 -0.95
N PHE A 194 23.99 9.84 -1.13
CA PHE A 194 23.35 9.69 -2.44
C PHE A 194 22.25 10.74 -2.66
N ASN A 195 22.58 12.00 -2.41
CA ASN A 195 21.64 13.12 -2.39
C ASN A 195 21.81 14.08 -3.58
N ASP A 196 22.30 13.60 -4.72
CA ASP A 196 22.51 14.46 -5.89
C ASP A 196 21.21 14.82 -6.64
N ARG A 197 20.16 14.01 -6.46
CA ARG A 197 18.81 14.32 -6.95
C ARG A 197 17.74 13.84 -5.96
N PRO A 198 16.52 14.37 -6.01
CA PRO A 198 15.44 13.89 -5.15
C PRO A 198 15.12 12.41 -5.38
N TRP A 199 14.82 11.69 -4.30
CA TRP A 199 14.29 10.32 -4.37
C TRP A 199 13.01 10.26 -5.20
N ARG A 200 12.86 9.19 -6.00
CA ARG A 200 11.63 8.87 -6.72
C ARG A 200 11.44 7.36 -6.81
N ARG A 201 10.18 6.93 -6.79
CA ARG A 201 9.80 5.55 -7.13
C ARG A 201 10.32 5.19 -8.53
N ALA A 202 10.78 3.95 -8.69
CA ALA A 202 11.13 3.42 -10.01
C ALA A 202 9.86 3.16 -10.84
N THR A 203 9.93 3.46 -12.14
CA THR A 203 8.89 3.15 -13.14
C THR A 203 9.43 2.14 -14.15
N ALA A 204 8.59 1.70 -15.09
CA ALA A 204 9.03 0.83 -16.18
C ALA A 204 10.08 1.52 -17.08
N GLU A 205 10.04 2.85 -17.18
CA GLU A 205 10.91 3.66 -18.04
C GLU A 205 12.23 4.07 -17.34
N SER A 206 12.23 4.19 -16.01
CA SER A 206 13.37 4.68 -15.25
C SER A 206 13.48 4.01 -13.88
N ALA A 207 14.67 3.46 -13.58
CA ALA A 207 14.98 2.89 -12.26
C ALA A 207 15.03 3.95 -11.15
N SER A 208 15.21 5.23 -11.51
CA SER A 208 15.18 6.36 -10.59
C SER A 208 16.12 6.19 -9.39
N GLU A 209 17.31 5.64 -9.64
CA GLU A 209 18.31 5.38 -8.60
C GLU A 209 18.82 6.67 -7.96
N CYS A 210 19.18 6.58 -6.68
CA CYS A 210 19.80 7.70 -5.98
C CYS A 210 21.26 7.86 -6.46
N LEU A 211 21.64 9.09 -6.77
CA LEU A 211 22.94 9.42 -7.35
C LEU A 211 23.89 9.96 -6.27
N PRO A 212 25.17 9.53 -6.27
CA PRO A 212 26.15 9.97 -5.29
C PRO A 212 26.46 11.46 -5.47
N CYS A 213 26.73 12.15 -4.36
CA CYS A 213 27.28 13.49 -4.40
C CYS A 213 28.73 13.46 -4.91
N ASP A 214 29.11 14.44 -5.72
CA ASP A 214 30.51 14.67 -6.05
C ASP A 214 31.12 15.62 -5.03
N CYS A 215 32.02 15.10 -4.18
CA CYS A 215 32.75 15.88 -3.20
C CYS A 215 34.27 15.88 -3.44
N ASN A 216 34.71 15.51 -4.66
CA ASN A 216 36.13 15.42 -5.01
C ASN A 216 36.96 14.54 -4.06
N GLY A 217 36.34 13.55 -3.41
CA GLY A 217 36.96 12.71 -2.38
C GLY A 217 37.35 13.46 -1.09
N ARG A 218 36.87 14.70 -0.90
CA ARG A 218 37.15 15.56 0.25
C ARG A 218 36.04 15.56 1.30
N SER A 219 34.91 14.91 1.02
CA SER A 219 33.86 14.65 2.00
C SER A 219 33.16 13.32 1.72
N GLN A 220 32.59 12.73 2.78
CA GLN A 220 31.72 11.55 2.73
C GLN A 220 30.28 11.90 3.16
N GLU A 221 29.99 13.18 3.33
CA GLU A 221 28.70 13.69 3.79
C GLU A 221 28.20 14.77 2.83
N CYS A 222 26.94 14.69 2.48
CA CYS A 222 26.27 15.71 1.68
C CYS A 222 24.77 15.74 1.96
N TYR A 223 24.15 16.87 1.68
CA TYR A 223 22.69 17.04 1.66
C TYR A 223 22.22 17.43 0.25
N PHE A 224 20.92 17.30 0.01
CA PHE A 224 20.31 17.75 -1.24
C PHE A 224 19.99 19.26 -1.16
N ASP A 225 20.55 20.03 -2.07
CA ASP A 225 20.33 21.46 -2.27
C ASP A 225 19.39 21.68 -3.48
N PRO A 226 18.12 22.08 -3.26
CA PRO A 226 17.16 22.29 -4.34
C PRO A 226 17.54 23.44 -5.30
N GLU A 227 18.27 24.45 -4.81
CA GLU A 227 18.67 25.60 -5.63
C GLU A 227 19.85 25.25 -6.54
N LEU A 228 20.81 24.47 -6.02
CA LEU A 228 21.88 23.89 -6.83
C LEU A 228 21.31 22.96 -7.91
N TYR A 229 20.35 22.10 -7.55
CA TYR A 229 19.68 21.20 -8.50
C TYR A 229 18.96 21.96 -9.60
N ARG A 230 18.27 23.06 -9.27
CA ARG A 230 17.56 23.88 -10.27
C ARG A 230 18.52 24.56 -11.25
N SER A 231 19.70 24.94 -10.78
CA SER A 231 20.68 25.68 -11.59
C SER A 231 21.58 24.77 -12.44
N THR A 232 21.89 23.55 -11.97
CA THR A 232 22.90 22.69 -12.61
C THR A 232 22.37 21.32 -13.06
N GLY A 233 21.20 20.89 -12.56
CA GLY A 233 20.71 19.52 -12.67
C GLY A 233 21.29 18.56 -11.61
N HIS A 234 22.20 19.04 -10.76
CA HIS A 234 22.86 18.31 -9.68
C HIS A 234 22.64 19.05 -8.36
N GLY A 235 22.21 18.35 -7.32
CA GLY A 235 21.80 18.93 -6.05
C GLY A 235 22.70 18.53 -4.89
N GLY A 236 23.71 17.69 -5.11
CA GLY A 236 24.55 17.20 -4.03
C GLY A 236 25.46 18.31 -3.48
N HIS A 237 25.19 18.75 -2.25
CA HIS A 237 25.99 19.77 -1.57
C HIS A 237 26.78 19.14 -0.41
N CYS A 238 28.10 19.11 -0.56
CA CYS A 238 29.02 18.48 0.37
C CYS A 238 29.18 19.27 1.66
N THR A 239 29.27 18.57 2.79
CA THR A 239 29.54 19.18 4.10
C THR A 239 30.91 18.75 4.60
N ASN A 240 31.52 19.53 5.50
CA ASN A 240 32.76 19.15 6.17
C ASN A 240 33.94 18.83 5.22
N CYS A 241 34.12 19.62 4.15
CA CYS A 241 35.21 19.47 3.19
C CYS A 241 36.60 19.44 3.87
N GLN A 242 37.36 18.36 3.63
CA GLN A 242 38.69 18.09 4.17
C GLN A 242 39.81 18.68 3.31
N GLY A 243 41.00 18.87 3.90
CA GLY A 243 42.16 19.38 3.17
C GLY A 243 42.06 20.87 2.84
N ASN A 244 41.39 21.64 3.70
CA ASN A 244 41.17 23.08 3.55
C ASN A 244 40.51 23.45 2.21
N THR A 245 39.60 22.61 1.74
CA THR A 245 38.74 22.91 0.60
C THR A 245 37.38 23.45 1.04
N ASP A 246 36.70 24.07 0.09
CA ASP A 246 35.40 24.72 0.16
C ASP A 246 34.67 24.56 -1.19
N GLY A 247 33.42 25.00 -1.26
CA GLY A 247 32.56 24.88 -2.43
C GLY A 247 31.57 23.71 -2.28
N ALA A 248 30.52 23.72 -3.10
CA ALA A 248 29.44 22.74 -3.03
C ALA A 248 29.92 21.30 -3.27
N HIS A 249 31.03 21.14 -3.99
CA HIS A 249 31.67 19.88 -4.33
C HIS A 249 33.06 19.76 -3.71
N CYS A 250 33.41 20.62 -2.74
CA CYS A 250 34.76 20.73 -2.18
C CYS A 250 35.85 21.00 -3.26
N GLU A 251 35.48 21.72 -4.31
CA GLU A 251 36.23 21.87 -5.56
C GLU A 251 37.25 23.01 -5.54
N ARG A 252 37.21 23.89 -4.52
CA ARG A 252 38.12 25.03 -4.40
C ARG A 252 38.82 25.07 -3.05
N CYS A 253 39.93 25.78 -2.96
CA CYS A 253 40.59 26.06 -1.68
C CYS A 253 39.73 27.04 -0.85
N ARG A 254 39.77 26.88 0.47
CA ARG A 254 39.26 27.91 1.39
C ARG A 254 40.03 29.21 1.18
N GLU A 255 39.41 30.30 1.62
CA GLU A 255 40.07 31.60 1.62
C GLU A 255 41.43 31.53 2.36
N ASN A 256 42.46 32.13 1.75
CA ASN A 256 43.86 32.10 2.21
C ASN A 256 44.59 30.73 2.09
N PHE A 257 44.04 29.77 1.36
CA PHE A 257 44.73 28.53 0.96
C PHE A 257 44.96 28.48 -0.55
N PHE A 258 46.06 27.84 -0.97
CA PHE A 258 46.46 27.72 -2.38
C PHE A 258 46.86 26.28 -2.70
N ARG A 259 46.83 25.92 -3.98
CA ARG A 259 47.12 24.57 -4.49
C ARG A 259 48.61 24.37 -4.78
#